data_AF-A0A7Y5K7P5-F1
#
_entry.id   AF-A0A7Y5K7P5-F1
#
_cell.length_a   1.000
_cell.length_b   1.000
_cell.length_c   1.000
_cell.angle_alpha   90.00
_cell.angle_beta   90.00
_cell.angle_gamma   90.00
#
_symmetry.space_group_name_H-M   'P 1'
#
loop_
_entity.id
_entity.type
_entity.pdbx_description
1 polymer ?
#
loop_
_entity_poly.entity_id
_entity_poly.type
_entity_poly.pdbx_seq_one_letter_code
_entity_poly.pdbx_strand_id
1 'polypeptide(L)'
;MDHLRKLLEIYRNRGLLLDANLLLLYVVGRCDIRAVTSFKRTKVFTPEDYDLLENFVRYFSNIVATPNILTEVSNFLNQLPDNIKVEHFLEFADIIRSLNEKYVASAVLAIQPQFEKFGLTDFSIIAEARGKYLVLTDDFRLSNYLQSLQVDAINFNHIRTYNWKMPTR
;
A
#
# COMPACT_ATOMS: atom_id res chain seq x y z
N MET A 1 -16.62 7.07 -11.24
CA MET A 1 -17.12 5.98 -10.37
C MET A 1 -17.13 4.63 -11.09
N ASP A 2 -17.63 4.54 -12.32
CA ASP A 2 -17.68 3.25 -13.06
C ASP A 2 -16.30 2.66 -13.35
N HIS A 3 -15.31 3.52 -13.65
CA HIS A 3 -13.93 3.07 -13.85
C HIS A 3 -13.34 2.40 -12.61
N LEU A 4 -13.55 2.96 -11.43
CA LEU A 4 -13.06 2.37 -10.17
C LEU A 4 -13.67 0.98 -9.94
N ARG A 5 -14.99 0.83 -10.10
CA ARG A 5 -15.67 -0.47 -9.96
C ARG A 5 -15.08 -1.50 -10.94
N LYS A 6 -14.87 -1.11 -12.19
CA LYS A 6 -14.27 -1.97 -13.21
C LYS A 6 -12.87 -2.43 -12.79
N LEU A 7 -12.02 -1.54 -12.27
CA LEU A 7 -10.69 -1.92 -11.77
C LEU A 7 -10.80 -2.91 -10.60
N LEU A 8 -11.68 -2.64 -9.63
CA LEU A 8 -11.90 -3.55 -8.49
C LEU A 8 -12.29 -4.95 -8.98
N GLU A 9 -13.22 -5.07 -9.93
CA GLU A 9 -13.64 -6.36 -10.49
C GLU A 9 -12.51 -7.09 -11.24
N ILE A 10 -11.75 -6.38 -12.09
CA ILE A 10 -10.64 -6.96 -12.86
C ILE A 10 -9.57 -7.54 -11.93
N TYR A 11 -9.24 -6.80 -10.87
CA TYR A 11 -8.12 -7.13 -10.01
C TYR A 11 -8.51 -7.90 -8.74
N ARG A 12 -9.80 -8.07 -8.44
CA ARG A 12 -10.32 -8.77 -7.25
C ARG A 12 -9.54 -10.06 -6.94
N ASN A 13 -9.34 -10.90 -7.96
CA ASN A 13 -8.65 -12.19 -7.83
C ASN A 13 -7.15 -12.14 -8.23
N ARG A 14 -6.69 -11.04 -8.84
CA ARG A 14 -5.29 -10.89 -9.25
C ARG A 14 -4.45 -10.34 -8.10
N GLY A 15 -4.94 -9.31 -7.44
CA GLY A 15 -4.40 -8.78 -6.22
C GLY A 15 -4.19 -7.27 -6.20
N LEU A 16 -3.95 -6.78 -4.99
CA LEU A 16 -3.70 -5.39 -4.64
C LEU A 16 -2.24 -5.24 -4.20
N LEU A 17 -1.48 -4.39 -4.88
CA LEU A 17 -0.15 -3.98 -4.43
C LEU A 17 -0.28 -2.72 -3.57
N LEU A 18 0.10 -2.81 -2.31
CA LEU A 18 0.06 -1.70 -1.36
C LEU A 18 1.39 -0.96 -1.31
N ASP A 19 1.32 0.36 -1.40
CA ASP A 19 2.42 1.27 -1.07
C ASP A 19 2.76 1.22 0.44
N ALA A 20 3.98 1.60 0.81
CA ALA A 20 4.53 1.56 2.17
C ALA A 20 3.73 2.40 3.17
N ASN A 21 3.29 3.61 2.81
CA ASN A 21 2.50 4.44 3.72
C ASN A 21 1.14 3.81 4.06
N LEU A 22 0.50 3.18 3.06
CA LEU A 22 -0.78 2.52 3.27
C LEU A 22 -0.62 1.18 3.98
N LEU A 23 0.42 0.41 3.68
CA LEU A 23 0.73 -0.79 4.45
C LEU A 23 1.05 -0.44 5.91
N LEU A 24 1.74 0.67 6.17
CA LEU A 24 1.98 1.18 7.51
C LEU A 24 0.68 1.54 8.22
N LEU A 25 -0.23 2.27 7.55
CA LEU A 25 -1.57 2.57 8.09
C LEU A 25 -2.32 1.28 8.44
N TYR A 26 -2.26 0.28 7.57
CA TYR A 26 -2.91 -1.01 7.78
C TYR A 26 -2.35 -1.73 9.01
N VAL A 27 -1.02 -1.79 9.17
CA VAL A 27 -0.37 -2.41 10.33
C VAL A 27 -0.74 -1.68 11.62
N VAL A 28 -0.59 -0.34 11.65
CA VAL A 28 -0.83 0.46 12.86
C VAL A 28 -2.30 0.39 13.27
N GLY A 29 -3.23 0.56 12.32
CA GLY A 29 -4.66 0.52 12.64
C GLY A 29 -5.16 -0.86 13.05
N ARG A 30 -4.58 -1.94 12.50
CA ARG A 30 -4.93 -3.31 12.88
C ARG A 30 -4.42 -3.68 14.28
N CYS A 31 -3.29 -3.11 14.69
CA CYS A 31 -2.76 -3.28 16.05
C CYS A 31 -3.52 -2.41 17.08
N ASP A 32 -3.60 -1.10 16.85
CA ASP A 32 -4.38 -0.17 17.67
C ASP A 32 -4.84 1.02 16.82
N ILE A 33 -6.14 1.08 16.52
CA ILE A 33 -6.73 2.17 15.75
C ILE A 33 -6.47 3.56 16.36
N ARG A 34 -6.27 3.67 17.68
CA ARG A 34 -5.94 4.94 18.34
C ARG A 34 -4.52 5.39 18.00
N ALA A 35 -3.61 4.45 17.74
CA ALA A 35 -2.24 4.74 17.36
C ALA A 35 -2.16 5.48 16.00
N VAL A 36 -3.13 5.27 15.10
CA VAL A 36 -3.21 5.93 13.78
C VAL A 36 -3.06 7.45 13.88
N THR A 37 -3.82 8.07 14.80
CA THR A 37 -3.85 9.55 14.95
C THR A 37 -2.69 10.10 15.77
N SER A 38 -2.05 9.26 16.59
CA SER A 38 -0.96 9.67 17.47
C SER A 38 0.42 9.52 16.82
N PHE A 39 0.59 8.55 15.92
CA PHE A 39 1.89 8.24 15.34
C PHE A 39 2.25 9.19 14.19
N LYS A 40 3.44 9.81 14.26
CA LYS A 40 3.90 10.86 13.34
C LYS A 40 3.74 10.53 11.85
N ARG A 41 3.90 9.26 11.47
CA ARG A 41 3.84 8.81 10.07
C ARG A 41 2.42 8.57 9.57
N THR A 42 1.50 8.21 10.45
CA THR A 42 0.10 7.90 10.10
C THR A 42 -0.89 8.98 10.53
N LYS A 43 -0.48 9.99 11.31
CA LYS A 43 -1.36 11.07 11.83
C LYS A 43 -2.06 11.91 10.75
N VAL A 44 -1.69 11.75 9.48
CA VAL A 44 -2.36 12.37 8.33
C VAL A 44 -3.66 11.63 7.95
N PHE A 45 -3.86 10.43 8.48
CA PHE A 45 -5.02 9.57 8.31
C PHE A 45 -5.91 9.62 9.55
N THR A 46 -7.19 9.29 9.35
CA THR A 46 -8.18 9.13 10.42
C THR A 46 -8.49 7.64 10.67
N PRO A 47 -9.17 7.29 11.77
CA PRO A 47 -9.73 5.94 11.96
C PRO A 47 -10.63 5.50 10.80
N GLU A 48 -11.42 6.40 10.22
CA GLU A 48 -12.29 6.11 9.07
C GLU A 48 -11.48 5.83 7.80
N ASP A 49 -10.33 6.50 7.63
CA ASP A 49 -9.38 6.17 6.56
C ASP A 49 -8.83 4.75 6.73
N TYR A 50 -8.55 4.32 7.95
CA TYR A 50 -8.18 2.94 8.22
C TYR A 50 -9.31 1.96 7.87
N ASP A 51 -10.55 2.23 8.31
CA ASP A 51 -11.70 1.36 8.00
C ASP A 51 -11.91 1.23 6.48
N LEU A 52 -11.76 2.33 5.73
CA LEU A 52 -11.83 2.32 4.28
C LEU A 52 -10.70 1.47 3.68
N LEU A 53 -9.47 1.63 4.16
CA LEU A 53 -8.33 0.84 3.70
C LEU A 53 -8.52 -0.65 4.02
N GLU A 54 -8.99 -1.00 5.22
CA GLU A 54 -9.26 -2.38 5.61
C GLU A 54 -10.30 -3.01 4.67
N ASN A 55 -11.38 -2.30 4.37
CA ASN A 55 -12.38 -2.76 3.41
C ASN A 55 -11.80 -2.95 2.00
N PHE A 56 -10.87 -2.08 1.59
CA PHE A 56 -10.12 -2.24 0.35
C PHE A 56 -9.30 -3.53 0.36
N VAL A 57 -8.44 -3.70 1.36
CA VAL A 57 -7.58 -4.89 1.51
C VAL A 57 -8.41 -6.17 1.54
N ARG A 58 -9.50 -6.19 2.31
CA ARG A 58 -10.41 -7.34 2.40
C ARG A 58 -11.13 -7.62 1.07
N TYR A 59 -11.26 -6.69 0.15
CA TYR A 59 -11.94 -6.98 -1.12
C TYR A 59 -11.13 -7.91 -2.04
N PHE A 60 -9.80 -7.85 -1.95
CA PHE A 60 -8.91 -8.63 -2.80
C PHE A 60 -8.56 -9.98 -2.18
N SER A 61 -8.38 -11.00 -3.02
CA SER A 61 -7.96 -12.34 -2.56
C SER A 61 -6.45 -12.46 -2.35
N ASN A 62 -5.68 -11.49 -2.82
CA ASN A 62 -4.23 -11.51 -2.83
C ASN A 62 -3.70 -10.09 -2.55
N ILE A 63 -2.86 -9.93 -1.54
CA ILE A 63 -2.21 -8.66 -1.21
C ILE A 63 -0.72 -8.81 -1.47
N VAL A 64 -0.16 -7.88 -2.22
CA VAL A 64 1.19 -7.93 -2.74
C VAL A 64 2.00 -6.78 -2.15
N ALA A 65 3.24 -7.09 -1.78
CA ALA A 65 4.24 -6.12 -1.40
C ALA A 65 5.60 -6.56 -1.92
N THR A 66 6.55 -5.62 -2.01
CA THR A 66 7.95 -5.91 -2.31
C THR A 66 8.78 -5.86 -1.03
N PRO A 67 9.95 -6.52 -0.98
CA PRO A 67 10.83 -6.40 0.17
C PRO A 67 11.22 -4.95 0.50
N ASN A 68 11.28 -4.09 -0.52
CA ASN A 68 11.54 -2.65 -0.36
C ASN A 68 10.44 -1.96 0.44
N ILE A 69 9.17 -2.21 0.09
CA ILE A 69 8.01 -1.73 0.84
C ILE A 69 8.03 -2.24 2.29
N LEU A 70 8.29 -3.54 2.48
CA LEU A 70 8.37 -4.13 3.82
C LEU A 70 9.50 -3.52 4.67
N THR A 71 10.65 -3.24 4.05
CA THR A 71 11.78 -2.61 4.73
C THR A 71 11.45 -1.18 5.15
N GLU A 72 10.77 -0.40 4.29
CA GLU A 72 10.30 0.94 4.64
C GLU A 72 9.31 0.93 5.80
N VAL A 73 8.33 0.03 5.77
CA VAL A 73 7.38 -0.15 6.88
C VAL A 73 8.11 -0.52 8.17
N SER A 74 9.05 -1.46 8.13
CA SER A 74 9.89 -1.82 9.29
C SER A 74 10.65 -0.60 9.84
N ASN A 75 11.23 0.22 8.97
CA ASN A 75 11.95 1.44 9.36
C ASN A 75 11.03 2.50 9.96
N PHE A 76 9.78 2.58 9.52
CA PHE A 76 8.78 3.44 10.14
C PHE A 76 8.33 2.90 11.50
N LEU A 77 8.04 1.61 11.63
CA LEU A 77 7.66 1.00 12.91
C LEU A 77 8.75 1.15 13.97
N ASN A 78 10.03 1.15 13.58
CA ASN A 78 11.14 1.43 14.49
C ASN A 78 11.08 2.84 15.14
N GLN A 79 10.33 3.78 14.58
CA GLN A 79 10.12 5.13 15.12
C GLN A 79 8.99 5.19 16.16
N LEU A 80 8.28 4.08 16.41
CA LEU A 80 7.27 4.02 17.47
C LEU A 80 7.90 4.09 18.87
N PRO A 81 7.17 4.60 19.87
CA PRO A 81 7.54 4.49 21.27
C PRO A 81 7.78 3.04 21.70
N ASP A 82 8.78 2.79 22.54
CA ASP A 82 9.19 1.44 22.93
C ASP A 82 8.08 0.62 23.62
N ASN A 83 7.18 1.28 24.33
CA ASN A 83 6.07 0.63 25.02
C ASN A 83 5.00 0.02 24.09
N ILE A 84 4.91 0.46 22.84
CA ILE A 84 3.97 -0.08 21.84
C ILE A 84 4.68 -0.74 20.64
N LYS A 85 6.00 -0.63 20.56
CA LYS A 85 6.77 -1.11 19.40
C LYS A 85 6.64 -2.62 19.20
N VAL A 86 6.73 -3.40 20.27
CA VAL A 86 6.74 -4.87 20.19
C VAL A 86 5.43 -5.42 19.60
N GLU A 87 4.28 -4.95 20.09
CA GLU A 87 2.95 -5.37 19.59
C GLU A 87 2.79 -5.05 18.09
N HIS A 88 3.25 -3.87 17.64
CA HIS A 88 3.17 -3.47 16.24
C HIS A 88 4.09 -4.31 15.34
N PHE A 89 5.26 -4.72 15.83
CA PHE A 89 6.15 -5.62 15.08
C PHE A 89 5.59 -7.05 15.01
N LEU A 90 4.90 -7.53 16.04
CA LEU A 90 4.21 -8.82 16.02
C LEU A 90 3.06 -8.79 15.00
N GLU A 91 2.25 -7.74 15.01
CA GLU A 91 1.19 -7.54 14.01
C GLU A 91 1.77 -7.45 12.60
N PHE A 92 2.88 -6.73 12.43
CA PHE A 92 3.57 -6.64 11.13
C PHE A 92 4.06 -8.01 10.65
N ALA A 93 4.62 -8.84 11.55
CA ALA A 93 5.06 -10.19 11.21
C ALA A 93 3.88 -11.09 10.79
N ASP A 94 2.73 -10.98 11.45
CA ASP A 94 1.51 -11.70 11.06
C ASP A 94 0.97 -11.24 9.71
N ILE A 95 1.00 -9.94 9.45
CA ILE A 95 0.64 -9.38 8.13
C ILE A 95 1.59 -9.93 7.06
N ILE A 96 2.91 -9.87 7.24
CA ILE A 96 3.90 -10.38 6.25
C ILE A 96 3.60 -11.83 5.87
N ARG A 97 3.26 -12.70 6.83
CA ARG A 97 2.92 -14.11 6.56
C ARG A 97 1.71 -14.28 5.63
N SER A 98 0.83 -13.30 5.57
CA SER A 98 -0.35 -13.29 4.70
C SER A 98 -0.12 -12.59 3.35
N LEU A 99 0.99 -11.87 3.19
CA LEU A 99 1.33 -11.17 1.95
C LEU A 99 1.96 -12.11 0.94
N ASN A 100 1.66 -11.88 -0.33
CA ASN A 100 2.36 -12.46 -1.46
C ASN A 100 3.54 -11.56 -1.82
N GLU A 101 4.68 -11.81 -1.20
CA GLU A 101 5.89 -11.03 -1.43
C GLU A 101 6.47 -11.29 -2.83
N LYS A 102 6.81 -10.21 -3.55
CA LYS A 102 7.40 -10.26 -4.89
C LYS A 102 8.74 -9.55 -4.91
N TYR A 103 9.78 -10.31 -5.25
CA TYR A 103 11.14 -9.82 -5.33
C TYR A 103 11.54 -9.51 -6.77
N VAL A 104 12.13 -8.34 -6.96
CA VAL A 104 12.86 -7.96 -8.16
C VAL A 104 14.24 -7.47 -7.73
N ALA A 105 15.29 -7.95 -8.39
CA ALA A 105 16.65 -7.56 -8.05
C ALA A 105 16.87 -6.06 -8.26
N SER A 106 17.45 -5.38 -7.27
CA SER A 106 17.67 -3.92 -7.31
C SER A 106 18.54 -3.49 -8.48
N ALA A 107 19.50 -4.33 -8.89
CA ALA A 107 20.33 -4.07 -10.07
C ALA A 107 19.50 -4.00 -11.38
N VAL A 108 18.41 -4.77 -11.48
CA VAL A 108 17.49 -4.74 -12.63
C VAL A 108 16.63 -3.47 -12.62
N LEU A 109 16.27 -2.99 -11.43
CA LEU A 109 15.50 -1.75 -11.26
C LEU A 109 16.38 -0.51 -11.55
N ALA A 110 17.64 -0.54 -11.11
CA ALA A 110 18.57 0.59 -11.19
C ALA A 110 18.96 1.01 -12.62
N ILE A 111 18.83 0.11 -13.60
CA ILE A 111 19.20 0.40 -15.01
C ILE A 111 18.08 1.10 -15.80
N GLN A 112 16.91 1.32 -15.20
CA GLN A 112 15.78 1.89 -15.91
C GLN A 112 15.96 3.40 -16.16
N PRO A 113 15.59 3.94 -17.36
CA PRO A 113 15.84 5.34 -17.73
C PRO A 113 15.20 6.42 -16.83
N GLN A 114 14.37 6.03 -15.86
CA GLN A 114 13.74 6.96 -14.92
C GLN A 114 14.04 6.62 -13.44
N PHE A 115 14.99 5.70 -13.17
CA PHE A 115 15.36 5.27 -11.82
C PHE A 115 15.69 6.45 -10.89
N GLU A 116 16.44 7.43 -11.40
CA GLU A 116 16.82 8.67 -10.71
C GLU A 116 15.62 9.49 -10.20
N LYS A 117 14.45 9.35 -10.84
CA LYS A 117 13.27 10.17 -10.54
C LYS A 117 12.46 9.61 -9.38
N PHE A 118 12.36 8.29 -9.26
CA PHE A 118 11.46 7.64 -8.30
C PHE A 118 12.18 6.77 -7.26
N GLY A 119 13.43 6.42 -7.50
CA GLY A 119 14.20 5.59 -6.57
C GLY A 119 13.70 4.15 -6.49
N LEU A 120 14.28 3.38 -5.58
CA LEU A 120 14.20 1.93 -5.63
C LEU A 120 12.80 1.36 -5.35
N THR A 121 12.10 1.89 -4.34
CA THR A 121 10.80 1.38 -3.90
C THR A 121 9.73 1.58 -4.95
N ASP A 122 9.57 2.81 -5.44
CA ASP A 122 8.63 3.13 -6.50
C ASP A 122 8.89 2.32 -7.78
N PHE A 123 10.16 2.09 -8.13
CA PHE A 123 10.51 1.22 -9.27
C PHE A 123 10.14 -0.24 -9.05
N SER A 124 10.28 -0.74 -7.83
CA SER A 124 9.83 -2.09 -7.50
C SER A 124 8.31 -2.23 -7.70
N ILE A 125 7.54 -1.19 -7.38
CA ILE A 125 6.09 -1.13 -7.61
C ILE A 125 5.78 -1.16 -9.11
N ILE A 126 6.42 -0.28 -9.89
CA ILE A 126 6.20 -0.19 -11.35
C ILE A 126 6.53 -1.51 -12.04
N ALA A 127 7.68 -2.10 -11.72
CA ALA A 127 8.16 -3.33 -12.34
C ALA A 127 7.24 -4.52 -12.04
N GLU A 128 6.68 -4.59 -10.84
CA GLU A 128 5.86 -5.72 -10.44
C GLU A 128 4.37 -5.55 -10.78
N ALA A 129 3.82 -4.34 -10.70
CA ALA A 129 2.39 -4.13 -10.87
C ALA A 129 1.89 -4.25 -12.32
N ARG A 130 2.72 -3.88 -13.31
CA ARG A 130 2.26 -3.71 -14.71
C ARG A 130 1.55 -4.94 -15.26
N GLY A 131 0.24 -4.79 -15.51
CA GLY A 131 -0.64 -5.85 -16.03
C GLY A 131 -0.97 -6.98 -15.04
N LYS A 132 -0.42 -6.95 -13.82
CA LYS A 132 -0.57 -8.01 -12.82
C LYS A 132 -1.47 -7.58 -11.66
N TYR A 133 -1.24 -6.41 -11.07
CA TYR A 133 -1.90 -5.98 -9.84
C TYR A 133 -2.41 -4.55 -9.94
N LEU A 134 -3.44 -4.25 -9.15
CA LEU A 134 -3.88 -2.89 -8.91
C LEU A 134 -2.97 -2.25 -7.87
N VAL A 135 -2.41 -1.08 -8.15
CA VAL A 135 -1.63 -0.34 -7.15
C VAL A 135 -2.55 0.56 -6.34
N LEU A 136 -2.39 0.55 -5.02
CA LEU A 136 -2.99 1.54 -4.13
C LEU A 136 -1.87 2.33 -3.44
N THR A 137 -1.88 3.65 -3.61
CA THR A 137 -0.88 4.59 -3.08
C THR A 137 -1.56 5.87 -2.62
N ASP A 138 -1.00 6.57 -1.63
CA ASP A 138 -1.40 7.93 -1.29
C ASP A 138 -0.57 9.00 -2.01
N ASP A 139 0.52 8.62 -2.70
CA ASP A 139 1.39 9.53 -3.43
C ASP A 139 0.80 9.90 -4.82
N PHE A 140 0.49 11.18 -4.99
CA PHE A 140 -0.03 11.74 -6.24
C PHE A 140 0.96 11.67 -7.42
N ARG A 141 2.24 11.87 -7.15
CA ARG A 141 3.30 11.81 -8.16
C ARG A 141 3.49 10.37 -8.64
N LEU A 142 3.50 9.39 -7.74
CA LEU A 142 3.60 7.98 -8.08
C LEU A 142 2.37 7.50 -8.86
N SER A 143 1.16 7.76 -8.35
CA SER A 143 -0.09 7.34 -9.02
C SER A 143 -0.21 7.90 -10.44
N ASN A 144 0.07 9.19 -10.66
CA ASN A 144 0.06 9.76 -12.01
C ASN A 144 1.11 9.15 -12.93
N TYR A 145 2.30 8.85 -12.40
CA TYR A 145 3.35 8.25 -13.21
C TYR A 145 3.00 6.82 -13.63
N LEU A 146 2.49 6.01 -12.70
CA LEU A 146 1.97 4.66 -12.97
C LEU A 146 0.91 4.71 -14.08
N GLN A 147 -0.07 5.60 -13.97
CA GLN A 147 -1.11 5.76 -14.98
C GLN A 147 -0.54 6.19 -16.35
N SER A 148 0.47 7.07 -16.37
CA SER A 148 1.16 7.45 -17.62
C SER A 148 1.87 6.26 -18.30
N LEU A 149 2.25 5.23 -17.52
CA LEU A 149 2.83 3.98 -18.00
C LEU A 149 1.78 2.88 -18.26
N GLN A 150 0.49 3.23 -18.22
CA GLN A 150 -0.63 2.28 -18.34
C GLN A 150 -0.63 1.20 -17.25
N VAL A 151 -0.13 1.55 -16.06
CA VAL A 151 -0.29 0.74 -14.85
C VAL A 151 -1.54 1.22 -14.12
N ASP A 152 -2.46 0.29 -13.85
CA ASP A 152 -3.67 0.59 -13.10
C ASP A 152 -3.33 0.91 -11.65
N ALA A 153 -3.55 2.16 -11.26
CA ALA A 153 -3.25 2.68 -9.94
C ALA A 153 -4.39 3.57 -9.44
N ILE A 154 -4.71 3.44 -8.15
CA ILE A 154 -5.66 4.31 -7.48
C ILE A 154 -4.93 5.13 -6.42
N ASN A 155 -5.17 6.45 -6.44
CA ASN A 155 -4.77 7.31 -5.35
C ASN A 155 -5.79 7.22 -4.21
N PHE A 156 -5.34 6.76 -3.04
CA PHE A 156 -6.19 6.58 -1.86
C PHE A 156 -6.83 7.89 -1.40
N ASN A 157 -6.15 9.02 -1.56
CA ASN A 157 -6.70 10.34 -1.23
C ASN A 157 -7.97 10.67 -2.01
N HIS A 158 -8.06 10.23 -3.27
CA HIS A 158 -9.28 10.41 -4.06
C HIS A 158 -10.45 9.61 -3.46
N ILE A 159 -10.21 8.35 -3.07
CA ILE A 159 -11.28 7.48 -2.55
C ILE A 159 -11.81 8.01 -1.20
N ARG A 160 -10.92 8.39 -0.28
CA ARG A 160 -11.33 8.89 1.04
C ARG A 160 -12.07 10.22 0.96
N THR A 161 -11.71 11.10 0.02
CA THR A 161 -12.39 12.40 -0.19
C THR A 161 -13.86 12.22 -0.61
N TYR A 162 -14.17 11.17 -1.37
CA TYR A 162 -15.52 10.91 -1.85
C TYR A 162 -16.35 9.97 -0.96
N ASN A 163 -15.83 9.61 0.23
CA ASN A 163 -16.44 8.67 1.18
C ASN A 163 -16.98 7.40 0.49
N TRP A 164 -16.18 6.86 -0.42
CA TRP A 164 -16.59 5.76 -1.29
C TRP A 164 -16.85 4.49 -0.49
N LYS A 165 -17.90 3.76 -0.85
CA LYS A 165 -18.23 2.46 -0.27
C LYS A 165 -17.80 1.33 -1.17
N MET A 166 -17.09 0.36 -0.60
CA MET A 166 -16.71 -0.84 -1.33
C MET A 166 -17.95 -1.62 -1.82
N PRO A 167 -17.90 -2.22 -3.01
CA PRO A 167 -18.95 -3.13 -3.45
C PRO A 167 -19.10 -4.29 -2.46
N THR A 168 -20.33 -4.75 -2.24
CA THR A 168 -20.58 -5.98 -1.49
C THR A 168 -19.95 -7.18 -2.21
N ARG A 169 -19.37 -8.09 -1.42
CA ARG A 169 -18.69 -9.29 -1.94
C ARG A 169 -19.63 -10.22 -2.69
#